data_AF-A0A819VCN3-F1
#
_entry.id   AF-A0A819VCN3-F1
#
_cell.length_a   1.000
_cell.length_b   1.000
_cell.length_c   1.000
_cell.angle_alpha   90.00
_cell.angle_beta   90.00
_cell.angle_gamma   90.00
#
_symmetry.space_group_name_H-M   'P 1'
#
loop_
_entity.id
_entity.type
_entity.pdbx_description
1 polymer ?
#
loop_
_entity_poly.entity_id
_entity_poly.type
_entity_poly.pdbx_seq_one_letter_code
_entity_poly.pdbx_strand_id
1 'polypeptide(L)'
;MLNGKPILVWPFFGDQFDNALQVIEIGIARQVSNNLQDDIEHMLSNNSYSNKAKEVQQLVIQARENTSKEQIINIAQLISNNQKEHDEL
;
A
#
# COMPACT_ATOMS: atom_id res chain seq x y z
N MET A 1 -1.35 -3.56 0.19
CA MET A 1 -2.77 -3.45 0.63
C MET A 1 -3.74 -3.53 -0.55
N LEU A 2 -3.55 -4.45 -1.50
CA LEU A 2 -4.30 -4.45 -2.76
C LEU A 2 -5.74 -4.97 -2.65
N ASN A 3 -6.11 -5.54 -1.50
CA ASN A 3 -7.41 -6.18 -1.28
C ASN A 3 -8.30 -5.47 -0.25
N GLY A 4 -7.87 -4.31 0.28
CA GLY A 4 -8.69 -3.50 1.19
C GLY A 4 -9.12 -4.20 2.49
N LYS A 5 -8.30 -5.12 3.00
CA LYS A 5 -8.57 -5.85 4.25
C LYS A 5 -7.83 -5.20 5.43
N PRO A 6 -8.48 -5.06 6.59
CA PRO A 6 -7.80 -4.61 7.80
C PRO A 6 -6.88 -5.70 8.36
N ILE A 7 -5.93 -5.32 9.21
CA ILE A 7 -4.83 -6.19 9.64
C ILE A 7 -4.75 -6.28 11.17
N LEU A 8 -4.70 -7.51 11.71
CA LEU A 8 -4.18 -7.74 13.06
C LEU A 8 -2.67 -7.97 12.95
N VAL A 9 -1.87 -7.04 13.47
CA VAL A 9 -0.42 -7.09 13.34
C VAL A 9 0.19 -7.77 14.56
N TRP A 10 1.02 -8.78 14.31
CA TRP A 10 1.77 -9.49 15.33
C TRP A 10 3.24 -9.57 14.91
N PRO A 11 4.05 -8.54 15.24
CA PRO A 11 5.45 -8.52 14.85
C PRO A 11 6.27 -9.51 15.70
N PHE A 12 7.22 -10.20 15.08
CA PHE A 12 8.10 -11.15 15.78
C PHE A 12 9.57 -10.69 15.82
N PHE A 13 10.09 -10.14 14.72
CA PHE A 13 11.46 -9.63 14.62
C PHE A 13 11.63 -8.70 13.42
N GLY A 14 12.70 -7.91 13.44
CA GLY A 14 13.13 -7.08 12.31
C GLY A 14 12.27 -5.85 12.06
N ASP A 15 12.10 -5.50 10.79
CA ASP A 15 11.37 -4.33 10.29
C ASP A 15 9.85 -4.40 10.54
N GLN A 16 9.34 -5.57 10.96
CA GLN A 16 7.92 -5.77 11.24
C GLN A 16 7.39 -4.83 12.32
N PHE A 17 8.22 -4.40 13.28
CA PHE A 17 7.82 -3.44 14.31
C PHE A 17 7.55 -2.05 13.73
N ASP A 18 8.43 -1.57 12.86
CA ASP A 18 8.25 -0.26 12.19
C ASP A 18 7.07 -0.31 11.22
N ASN A 19 6.95 -1.41 10.46
CA ASN A 19 5.81 -1.65 9.58
C ASN A 19 4.50 -1.67 10.37
N ALA A 20 4.47 -2.28 11.56
CA ALA A 20 3.30 -2.32 12.44
C ALA A 20 2.86 -0.92 12.88
N LEU A 21 3.82 -0.10 13.34
CA LEU A 21 3.55 1.28 13.75
C LEU A 21 2.91 2.08 12.62
N GLN A 22 3.49 2.03 11.43
CA GLN A 22 2.96 2.77 10.28
C GLN A 22 1.52 2.37 9.93
N VAL A 23 1.21 1.06 9.87
CA VAL A 23 -0.15 0.63 9.49
C VAL A 23 -1.19 0.88 10.58
N ILE A 24 -0.78 0.95 11.84
CA ILE A 24 -1.63 1.36 12.97
C ILE A 24 -1.93 2.86 12.89
N GLU A 25 -0.92 3.69 12.64
CA GLU A 25 -1.09 5.14 12.46
C GLU A 25 -2.00 5.49 11.28
N ILE A 26 -1.90 4.74 10.17
CA ILE A 26 -2.78 4.87 9.01
C ILE A 26 -4.24 4.47 9.36
N GLY A 27 -4.45 3.71 10.43
CA GLY A 27 -5.77 3.33 10.94
C GLY A 27 -6.39 2.09 10.27
N ILE A 28 -5.58 1.28 9.60
CA ILE A 28 -6.04 0.05 8.92
C ILE A 28 -5.72 -1.22 9.72
N ALA A 29 -5.07 -1.06 10.86
CA ALA A 29 -4.55 -2.17 11.61
C ALA A 29 -4.66 -1.96 13.12
N ARG A 30 -4.60 -3.07 13.84
CA ARG A 30 -4.51 -3.12 15.30
C ARG A 30 -3.43 -4.12 15.68
N GLN A 31 -2.60 -3.77 16.66
CA GLN A 31 -1.62 -4.71 17.20
C GLN A 31 -2.32 -5.78 18.04
N VAL A 32 -1.89 -7.04 17.89
CA VAL A 32 -2.35 -8.14 18.74
C VAL A 32 -1.91 -7.88 20.18
N SER A 33 -2.86 -7.97 21.09
CA SER A 33 -2.70 -7.90 22.53
C SER A 33 -2.53 -9.29 23.15
N ASN A 34 -2.56 -9.38 24.48
CA ASN A 34 -2.53 -10.65 25.18
C ASN A 34 -3.83 -11.47 25.04
N ASN A 35 -4.91 -10.88 24.49
CA ASN A 35 -6.16 -11.59 24.21
C ASN A 35 -6.53 -11.54 22.72
N LEU A 36 -6.08 -12.54 21.99
CA LEU A 36 -6.31 -12.66 20.54
C LEU A 36 -7.81 -12.74 20.18
N GLN A 37 -8.64 -13.38 21.02
CA GLN A 37 -10.06 -13.52 20.74
C GLN A 37 -10.75 -12.15 20.73
N ASP A 38 -10.52 -11.34 21.77
CA ASP A 38 -11.05 -9.97 21.84
C ASP A 38 -10.57 -9.13 20.65
N ASP A 39 -9.32 -9.33 20.21
CA ASP A 39 -8.77 -8.61 19.08
C ASP A 39 -9.44 -8.96 17.75
N ILE A 40 -9.73 -10.24 17.54
CA ILE A 40 -10.50 -10.72 16.38
C ILE A 40 -11.93 -10.17 16.45
N GLU A 41 -12.61 -10.30 17.58
CA GLU A 41 -13.99 -9.83 17.75
C GLU A 41 -14.10 -8.32 17.53
N HIS A 42 -13.16 -7.54 18.07
CA HIS A 42 -13.10 -6.10 17.85
C HIS A 42 -12.87 -5.75 16.38
N MET A 43 -11.96 -6.45 15.70
CA MET A 43 -11.67 -6.21 14.28
C MET A 43 -12.87 -6.53 13.38
N LEU A 44 -13.63 -7.57 13.72
CA LEU A 44 -14.83 -7.98 12.97
C LEU A 44 -16.04 -7.08 13.23
N SER A 45 -16.18 -6.55 14.44
CA SER A 45 -17.31 -5.69 14.83
C SER A 45 -17.09 -4.21 14.48
N ASN A 46 -15.84 -3.75 14.42
CA ASN A 46 -15.51 -2.36 14.12
C ASN A 46 -15.19 -2.14 12.63
N ASN A 47 -16.17 -1.63 11.90
CA ASN A 47 -16.02 -1.33 10.48
C ASN A 47 -15.04 -0.18 10.14
N SER A 48 -14.54 0.58 11.13
CA SER A 48 -13.60 1.68 10.85
C SER A 48 -12.35 1.20 10.13
N TYR A 49 -11.78 0.07 10.57
CA TYR A 49 -10.57 -0.50 9.97
C TYR A 49 -10.82 -0.98 8.54
N SER A 50 -11.96 -1.66 8.30
CA SER A 50 -12.29 -2.18 6.97
C SER A 50 -12.62 -1.06 5.99
N ASN A 51 -13.30 0.00 6.44
CA ASN A 51 -13.55 1.19 5.64
C ASN A 51 -12.24 1.90 5.30
N LYS A 52 -11.35 2.10 6.28
CA LYS A 52 -10.06 2.73 6.04
C LYS A 52 -9.18 1.89 5.10
N ALA A 53 -9.19 0.57 5.25
CA ALA A 53 -8.42 -0.32 4.38
C ALA A 53 -8.89 -0.24 2.92
N LYS A 54 -10.20 -0.11 2.68
CA LYS A 54 -10.76 0.11 1.33
C LYS A 54 -10.37 1.48 0.75
N GLU A 55 -10.41 2.53 1.57
CA GLU A 55 -9.95 3.87 1.15
C GLU A 55 -8.47 3.82 0.72
N VAL A 56 -7.60 3.25 1.57
CA VAL A 56 -6.18 3.11 1.26
C VAL A 56 -5.95 2.24 0.03
N GLN A 57 -6.72 1.17 -0.15
CA GLN A 57 -6.67 0.35 -1.37
C GLN A 57 -6.95 1.18 -2.62
N GLN A 58 -8.00 2.01 -2.61
CA GLN A 58 -8.34 2.88 -3.74
C GLN A 58 -7.20 3.85 -4.06
N LEU A 59 -6.62 4.48 -3.05
CA LEU A 59 -5.47 5.38 -3.20
C LEU A 59 -4.26 4.65 -3.79
N VAL A 60 -3.97 3.44 -3.31
CA VAL A 60 -2.85 2.62 -3.83
C VAL A 60 -3.07 2.20 -5.29
N ILE A 61 -4.30 1.84 -5.67
CA ILE A 61 -4.63 1.50 -7.07
C ILE A 61 -4.44 2.72 -7.98
N GLN A 62 -4.97 3.88 -7.57
CA GLN A 62 -4.83 5.12 -8.33
C GLN A 62 -3.35 5.54 -8.47
N ALA A 63 -2.59 5.47 -7.38
CA ALA A 63 -1.16 5.77 -7.39
C ALA A 63 -0.41 4.86 -8.37
N ARG A 64 -0.68 3.54 -8.33
CA ARG A 64 -0.07 2.56 -9.24
C ARG A 64 -0.39 2.87 -10.70
N GLU A 65 -1.62 3.21 -11.03
CA GLU A 65 -2.01 3.56 -12.40
C GLU A 65 -1.29 4.81 -12.90
N ASN A 66 -1.14 5.83 -12.04
CA ASN A 66 -0.40 7.04 -12.37
C ASN A 66 1.09 6.77 -12.56
N THR A 67 1.71 5.98 -11.67
CA THR A 67 3.12 5.57 -11.82
C THR A 67 3.33 4.79 -13.12
N SER A 68 2.42 3.89 -13.50
CA SER A 68 2.51 3.19 -14.80
C SER A 68 2.47 4.15 -15.99
N LYS A 69 1.62 5.18 -15.94
CA LYS A 69 1.56 6.22 -17.00
C LYS A 69 2.87 7.01 -17.08
N GLU A 70 3.40 7.43 -15.93
CA GLU A 70 4.69 8.13 -15.86
C GLU A 70 5.83 7.29 -16.43
N GLN A 71 5.88 6.00 -16.09
CA GLN A 71 6.86 5.06 -16.63
C GLN A 71 6.76 4.94 -18.16
N ILE A 72 5.55 4.84 -18.71
CA ILE A 72 5.33 4.80 -20.16
C ILE A 72 5.81 6.09 -20.84
N ILE A 73 5.53 7.26 -20.24
CA ILE A 73 5.98 8.55 -20.77
C ILE A 73 7.51 8.62 -20.78
N ASN A 74 8.16 8.21 -19.68
CA ASN A 74 9.62 8.20 -19.58
C ASN A 74 10.25 7.26 -20.64
N ILE A 75 9.65 6.09 -20.86
CA ILE A 75 10.10 5.16 -21.91
C ILE A 75 9.92 5.79 -23.30
N ALA A 76 8.79 6.42 -23.57
CA ALA A 76 8.54 7.07 -24.86
C ALA A 76 9.55 8.20 -25.13
N GLN A 77 9.87 9.00 -24.12
CA GLN A 77 10.89 10.05 -24.20
C GLN A 77 12.29 9.49 -24.48
N LEU A 78 12.67 8.40 -23.81
CA LEU A 78 13.95 7.72 -24.08
C LEU A 78 14.03 7.22 -25.52
N ILE A 79 12.96 6.62 -26.04
CA ILE A 79 12.90 6.17 -27.44
C ILE A 79 13.02 7.35 -28.40
N SER A 80 12.28 8.45 -28.17
CA SER A 80 12.33 9.63 -29.03
C SER A 80 13.69 10.34 -29.02
N ASN A 81 14.37 10.38 -27.87
CA ASN A 81 15.70 10.99 -27.79
C ASN A 81 16.74 10.15 -28.54
N ASN A 82 16.70 8.83 -28.40
CA ASN A 82 17.60 7.93 -29.13
C ASN A 82 17.39 7.97 -30.65
N GLN A 83 16.16 8.21 -31.13
CA GLN A 83 15.89 8.35 -32.56
C GLN A 83 16.49 9.63 -33.15
N LYS A 84 16.43 10.76 -32.43
CA LYS A 84 17.04 12.02 -32.87
C LYS A 84 18.55 11.93 -33.00
N GLU A 85 19.21 11.21 -32.09
CA GLU A 85 20.67 10.97 -32.18
C GLU A 85 21.07 10.13 -33.41
N HIS A 86 20.16 9.29 -33.92
CA HIS A 86 20.40 8.49 -35.12
C HIS A 86 20.13 9.24 -36.44
N ASP A 87 19.26 10.25 -36.43
CA ASP A 87 18.92 11.04 -37.62
C ASP A 87 19.89 12.21 -37.88
N GLU A 88 20.77 12.53 -36.92
CA GLU A 88 21.81 13.59 -37.02
C GLU A 88 23.20 13.08 -37.51
N LEU A 89 23.30 11.81 -37.92
CA LEU A 89 24.50 11.16 -38.49
C LEU A 89 24.33 10.85 -39.99
#